data_AF-A0A0A9YCE2-F1
#
_entry.id   AF-A0A0A9YCE2-F1
#
_cell.length_a   1.000
_cell.length_b   1.000
_cell.length_c   1.000
_cell.angle_alpha   90.00
_cell.angle_beta   90.00
_cell.angle_gamma   90.00
#
_symmetry.space_group_name_H-M   'P 1'
#
loop_
_entity.id
_entity.type
_entity.pdbx_description
1 polymer ?
#
loop_
_entity_poly.entity_id
_entity_poly.type
_entity_poly.pdbx_seq_one_letter_code
_entity_poly.pdbx_strand_id
1 'polypeptide(L)'
;MASSSALEPSTDDLPLPNFGTPPTLVEMCLRVYAKNFSTLWKYVKHIPAKNMKMLGQIIDLDSIDVGKAARALHDDSFWKRWTKHRWPGYHKPWSHGKYWKTYFLEKHFAECLAGQDPERCKVRDICRLARRAKQWIYTLDIKQLSSPLWPAAVDVASSTDSEEDSDLGGILSDYTLSEYLNRNINFFPMPAATSRLP
;
A
#
# COMPACT_ATOMS: atom_id res chain seq x y z
N MET A 1 -49.48 -62.61 -15.25
CA MET A 1 -48.21 -62.24 -14.58
C MET A 1 -47.85 -60.84 -15.04
N ALA A 2 -47.57 -59.96 -14.08
CA ALA A 2 -47.76 -58.52 -14.18
C ALA A 2 -46.75 -57.79 -15.07
N SER A 3 -47.25 -56.96 -15.98
CA SER A 3 -46.46 -55.92 -16.66
C SER A 3 -46.38 -54.71 -15.73
N SER A 4 -45.18 -54.50 -15.18
CA SER A 4 -44.87 -53.41 -14.26
C SER A 4 -44.83 -52.09 -15.02
N SER A 5 -45.80 -51.22 -14.71
CA SER A 5 -45.88 -49.83 -15.18
C SER A 5 -44.81 -49.02 -14.45
N ALA A 6 -43.74 -48.64 -15.14
CA ALA A 6 -42.76 -47.70 -14.60
C ALA A 6 -43.32 -46.28 -14.71
N LEU A 7 -43.56 -45.68 -13.55
CA LEU A 7 -43.96 -44.30 -13.37
C LEU A 7 -42.79 -43.40 -13.81
N GLU A 8 -42.93 -42.70 -14.94
CA GLU A 8 -42.05 -41.60 -15.31
C GLU A 8 -42.22 -40.45 -14.29
N PRO A 9 -41.16 -39.98 -13.61
CA PRO A 9 -41.26 -38.85 -12.71
C PRO A 9 -41.33 -37.55 -13.50
N SER A 10 -42.45 -36.85 -13.34
CA SER A 10 -42.76 -35.51 -13.84
C SER A 10 -41.61 -34.54 -13.58
N THR A 11 -40.97 -34.06 -14.65
CA THR A 11 -39.86 -33.10 -14.64
C THR A 11 -40.30 -31.64 -14.46
N ASP A 12 -41.35 -31.37 -13.67
CA ASP A 12 -41.99 -30.04 -13.64
C ASP A 12 -41.72 -29.19 -12.39
N ASP A 13 -40.85 -29.61 -11.46
CA ASP A 13 -40.54 -28.80 -10.26
C ASP A 13 -39.03 -28.69 -9.98
N LEU A 14 -38.23 -28.34 -11.00
CA LEU A 14 -36.95 -27.70 -10.75
C LEU A 14 -37.16 -26.19 -10.67
N PRO A 15 -36.89 -25.53 -9.52
CA PRO A 15 -36.94 -24.07 -9.48
C PRO A 15 -36.00 -23.54 -10.56
N LEU A 16 -36.56 -22.80 -11.50
CA LEU A 16 -35.81 -22.13 -12.57
C LEU A 16 -34.59 -21.48 -11.92
N PRO A 17 -33.36 -21.74 -12.44
CA PRO A 17 -32.21 -21.01 -11.96
C PRO A 17 -32.57 -19.54 -12.09
N ASN A 18 -32.53 -18.81 -10.98
CA ASN A 18 -32.61 -17.37 -11.00
C ASN A 18 -31.34 -16.90 -11.74
N PHE A 19 -31.38 -16.93 -13.07
CA PHE A 19 -30.44 -16.28 -13.94
C PHE A 19 -30.70 -14.79 -13.73
N GLY A 20 -30.21 -14.30 -12.59
CA GLY A 20 -30.21 -12.89 -12.25
C GLY A 20 -29.78 -12.12 -13.49
N THR A 21 -30.46 -11.01 -13.73
CA THR A 21 -30.38 -10.22 -14.96
C THR A 21 -28.94 -10.18 -15.48
N PRO A 22 -28.67 -10.61 -16.73
CA PRO A 22 -27.30 -10.78 -17.19
C PRO A 22 -26.54 -9.45 -17.04
N PRO A 23 -25.28 -9.49 -16.58
CA PRO A 23 -24.53 -8.27 -16.33
C PRO A 23 -24.37 -7.50 -17.63
N THR A 24 -24.43 -6.18 -17.53
CA THR A 24 -24.30 -5.31 -18.71
C THR A 24 -22.90 -5.45 -19.32
N LEU A 25 -22.77 -5.16 -20.61
CA LEU A 25 -21.45 -5.16 -21.29
C LEU A 25 -20.45 -4.26 -20.55
N VAL A 26 -20.91 -3.11 -20.06
CA VAL A 26 -20.10 -2.18 -19.28
C VAL A 26 -19.54 -2.84 -18.03
N GLU A 27 -20.38 -3.56 -17.28
CA GLU A 27 -19.97 -4.26 -16.07
C GLU A 27 -18.95 -5.36 -16.37
N MET A 28 -19.15 -6.14 -17.43
CA MET A 28 -18.19 -7.16 -17.86
C MET A 28 -16.84 -6.55 -18.22
N CYS A 29 -16.82 -5.45 -18.99
CA CYS A 29 -15.59 -4.74 -19.33
C CYS A 29 -14.88 -4.19 -18.08
N LEU A 30 -15.63 -3.63 -17.13
CA LEU A 30 -15.07 -3.13 -15.87
C LEU A 30 -14.49 -4.25 -15.00
N ARG A 31 -15.08 -5.45 -15.00
CA ARG A 31 -14.53 -6.63 -14.31
C ARG A 31 -13.19 -7.06 -14.90
N VAL A 32 -13.08 -7.11 -16.23
CA VAL A 32 -11.80 -7.43 -16.91
C VAL A 32 -10.76 -6.34 -16.63
N TYR A 33 -11.18 -5.08 -16.64
CA TYR A 33 -10.33 -3.95 -16.32
C TYR A 33 -9.82 -4.01 -14.87
N ALA A 34 -10.71 -4.29 -13.91
CA ALA A 34 -10.38 -4.41 -12.49
C ALA A 34 -9.34 -5.51 -12.25
N LYS A 35 -9.48 -6.67 -12.90
CA LYS A 35 -8.48 -7.77 -12.83
C LYS A 35 -7.11 -7.34 -13.38
N ASN A 36 -7.08 -6.48 -14.39
CA ASN A 36 -5.86 -5.99 -15.03
C ASN A 36 -5.45 -4.59 -14.56
N PHE A 37 -5.93 -4.14 -13.40
CA PHE A 37 -5.71 -2.77 -12.93
C PHE A 37 -4.22 -2.43 -12.80
N SER A 38 -3.40 -3.40 -12.37
CA SER A 38 -1.95 -3.22 -12.20
C SER A 38 -1.21 -2.82 -13.47
N THR A 39 -1.68 -3.22 -14.65
CA THR A 39 -1.12 -2.85 -15.96
C THR A 39 -1.85 -1.66 -16.58
N LEU A 40 -3.19 -1.61 -16.41
CA LEU A 40 -4.05 -0.65 -17.10
C LEU A 40 -4.31 0.66 -16.34
N TRP A 41 -3.81 0.83 -15.11
CA TRP A 41 -4.11 2.01 -14.26
C TRP A 41 -3.96 3.39 -14.94
N LYS A 42 -3.08 3.50 -15.96
CA LYS A 42 -2.87 4.73 -16.74
C LYS A 42 -4.10 5.15 -17.55
N TYR A 43 -4.95 4.20 -17.91
CA TYR A 43 -6.14 4.41 -18.71
C TYR A 43 -7.38 4.76 -17.88
N VAL A 44 -7.28 4.81 -16.55
CA VAL A 44 -8.40 5.21 -15.67
C VAL A 44 -8.96 6.57 -16.09
N LYS A 45 -8.12 7.50 -16.57
CA LYS A 45 -8.57 8.81 -17.08
C LYS A 45 -9.62 8.76 -18.20
N HIS A 46 -9.73 7.63 -18.92
CA HIS A 46 -10.68 7.44 -20.01
C HIS A 46 -12.01 6.83 -19.55
N ILE A 47 -12.10 6.36 -18.31
CA ILE A 47 -13.33 5.77 -17.77
C ILE A 47 -14.27 6.91 -17.35
N PRO A 48 -15.56 6.88 -17.76
CA PRO A 48 -16.52 7.89 -17.33
C PRO A 48 -16.69 7.93 -15.81
N ALA A 49 -16.88 9.12 -15.24
CA ALA A 49 -17.05 9.30 -13.79
C ALA A 49 -18.20 8.45 -13.20
N LYS A 50 -19.28 8.23 -13.97
CA LYS A 50 -20.41 7.37 -13.58
C LYS A 50 -19.97 5.93 -13.28
N ASN A 51 -18.98 5.44 -14.01
CA ASN A 51 -18.49 4.06 -13.92
C ASN A 51 -17.38 3.91 -12.87
N MET A 52 -16.79 5.01 -12.39
CA MET A 52 -15.73 4.98 -11.37
C MET A 52 -16.19 4.38 -10.05
N LYS A 53 -17.41 4.69 -9.64
CA LYS A 53 -17.99 4.17 -8.40
C LYS A 53 -18.17 2.65 -8.47
N MET A 54 -18.64 2.15 -9.61
CA MET A 54 -18.76 0.71 -9.87
C MET A 54 -17.38 0.06 -9.95
N LEU A 55 -16.42 0.67 -10.65
CA LEU A 55 -15.05 0.18 -10.70
C LEU A 55 -14.42 0.08 -9.30
N GLY A 56 -14.60 1.10 -8.46
CA GLY A 56 -14.15 1.12 -7.07
C GLY A 56 -14.77 0.04 -6.19
N GLN A 57 -15.88 -0.58 -6.60
CA GLN A 57 -16.50 -1.73 -5.90
C GLN A 57 -16.03 -3.07 -6.44
N ILE A 58 -15.70 -3.16 -7.73
CA ILE A 58 -15.30 -4.41 -8.37
C ILE A 58 -13.80 -4.69 -8.17
N ILE A 59 -13.00 -3.64 -8.00
CA ILE A 59 -11.56 -3.77 -7.81
C ILE A 59 -11.21 -4.67 -6.61
N ASP A 60 -10.31 -5.64 -6.86
CA ASP A 60 -9.71 -6.48 -5.83
C ASP A 60 -8.68 -5.68 -5.02
N LEU A 61 -8.77 -5.74 -3.69
CA LEU A 61 -7.99 -4.89 -2.79
C LEU A 61 -6.59 -5.42 -2.49
N ASP A 62 -6.38 -6.74 -2.64
CA ASP A 62 -5.15 -7.41 -2.21
C ASP A 62 -4.05 -7.39 -3.29
N SER A 63 -4.42 -7.25 -4.57
CA SER A 63 -3.50 -7.35 -5.70
C SER A 63 -2.99 -6.00 -6.22
N ILE A 64 -3.34 -4.90 -5.54
CA ILE A 64 -3.13 -3.53 -6.04
C ILE A 64 -2.01 -2.81 -5.31
N ASP A 65 -1.14 -2.19 -6.12
CA ASP A 65 -0.14 -1.24 -5.64
C ASP A 65 -0.79 0.08 -5.18
N VAL A 66 -0.54 0.44 -3.92
CA VAL A 66 -1.09 1.66 -3.30
C VAL A 66 -0.65 2.91 -4.07
N GLY A 67 0.59 2.96 -4.56
CA GLY A 67 1.09 4.10 -5.33
C GLY A 67 0.36 4.32 -6.65
N LYS A 68 0.02 3.25 -7.38
CA LYS A 68 -0.80 3.32 -8.61
C LYS A 68 -2.23 3.72 -8.30
N ALA A 69 -2.85 3.11 -7.29
CA ALA A 69 -4.22 3.42 -6.88
C ALA A 69 -4.37 4.87 -6.41
N ALA A 70 -3.39 5.39 -5.66
CA ALA A 70 -3.36 6.78 -5.18
C ALA A 70 -3.40 7.80 -6.33
N ARG A 71 -2.83 7.48 -7.49
CA ARG A 71 -2.83 8.36 -8.66
C ARG A 71 -4.05 8.18 -9.55
N ALA A 72 -4.61 6.98 -9.59
CA ALA A 72 -5.70 6.64 -10.49
C ALA A 72 -7.09 6.87 -9.86
N LEU A 73 -7.27 6.54 -8.58
CA LEU A 73 -8.56 6.53 -7.92
C LEU A 73 -8.70 7.68 -6.92
N HIS A 74 -9.78 8.44 -7.09
CA HIS A 74 -10.16 9.53 -6.20
C HIS A 74 -11.48 9.26 -5.45
N ASP A 75 -12.15 8.14 -5.73
CA ASP A 75 -13.41 7.78 -5.07
C ASP A 75 -13.18 7.42 -3.60
N ASP A 76 -13.80 8.18 -2.72
CA ASP A 76 -13.72 8.05 -1.27
C ASP A 76 -14.34 6.73 -0.78
N SER A 77 -15.35 6.23 -1.49
CA SER A 77 -16.03 4.96 -1.19
C SER A 77 -15.08 3.78 -1.29
N PHE A 78 -14.23 3.78 -2.33
CA PHE A 78 -13.18 2.79 -2.53
C PHE A 78 -12.17 2.80 -1.38
N TRP A 79 -11.65 3.98 -1.02
CA TRP A 79 -10.65 4.11 0.05
C TRP A 79 -11.22 3.72 1.42
N LYS A 80 -12.49 4.04 1.69
CA LYS A 80 -13.20 3.59 2.89
C LYS A 80 -13.28 2.07 2.96
N ARG A 81 -13.63 1.42 1.84
CA ARG A 81 -13.68 -0.04 1.74
C ARG A 81 -12.31 -0.66 1.97
N TRP A 82 -11.28 -0.13 1.31
CA TRP A 82 -9.91 -0.61 1.46
C TRP A 82 -9.38 -0.47 2.88
N THR A 83 -9.63 0.68 3.51
CA THR A 83 -9.23 0.95 4.90
C THR A 83 -9.81 -0.10 5.84
N LYS A 84 -11.12 -0.39 5.72
CA LYS A 84 -11.80 -1.37 6.57
C LYS A 84 -11.35 -2.81 6.31
N HIS A 85 -11.03 -3.13 5.06
CA HIS A 85 -10.50 -4.45 4.67
C HIS A 85 -9.13 -4.70 5.27
N ARG A 86 -8.22 -3.71 5.18
CA ARG A 86 -6.85 -3.83 5.69
C ARG A 86 -6.77 -3.71 7.21
N TRP A 87 -7.56 -2.81 7.80
CA TRP A 87 -7.59 -2.57 9.24
C TRP A 87 -9.03 -2.66 9.75
N PRO A 88 -9.46 -3.80 10.30
CA PRO A 88 -10.76 -3.87 10.95
C PRO A 88 -10.74 -3.04 12.24
N GLY A 89 -11.65 -2.07 12.37
CA GLY A 89 -11.80 -1.29 13.60
C GLY A 89 -12.40 0.10 13.44
N TYR A 90 -12.25 0.91 14.50
CA TYR A 90 -12.68 2.30 14.51
C TYR A 90 -11.68 3.18 13.75
N HIS A 91 -12.19 4.07 12.90
CA HIS A 91 -11.37 4.95 12.07
C HIS A 91 -11.82 6.41 12.21
N LYS A 92 -10.85 7.31 12.29
CA LYS A 92 -11.06 8.76 12.40
C LYS A 92 -10.52 9.47 11.16
N PRO A 93 -11.20 9.41 10.00
CA PRO A 93 -10.74 10.15 8.81
C PRO A 93 -10.79 11.67 9.02
N TRP A 94 -11.61 12.16 9.96
CA TRP A 94 -11.79 13.59 10.21
C TRP A 94 -10.56 14.26 10.84
N SER A 95 -9.72 13.52 11.57
CA SER A 95 -8.48 14.07 12.12
C SER A 95 -7.36 14.21 11.07
N HIS A 96 -7.55 13.63 9.88
CA HIS A 96 -6.54 13.51 8.81
C HIS A 96 -7.04 14.14 7.49
N GLY A 97 -7.76 15.26 7.56
CA GLY A 97 -8.16 16.00 6.35
C GLY A 97 -9.46 15.53 5.68
N LYS A 98 -10.40 14.94 6.44
CA LYS A 98 -11.79 14.61 6.05
C LYS A 98 -11.97 13.52 4.99
N TYR A 99 -10.97 13.20 4.18
CA TYR A 99 -11.03 12.18 3.13
C TYR A 99 -10.45 10.83 3.60
N TRP A 100 -11.10 9.72 3.22
CA TRP A 100 -10.61 8.37 3.50
C TRP A 100 -9.31 8.06 2.76
N LYS A 101 -9.11 8.68 1.59
CA LYS A 101 -7.88 8.57 0.81
C LYS A 101 -6.67 9.06 1.61
N THR A 102 -6.77 10.25 2.18
CA THR A 102 -5.71 10.87 2.99
C THR A 102 -5.39 10.00 4.19
N TYR A 103 -6.42 9.63 4.97
CA TYR A 103 -6.26 8.74 6.13
C TYR A 103 -5.60 7.40 5.77
N PHE A 104 -6.03 6.75 4.69
CA PHE A 104 -5.44 5.48 4.25
C PHE A 104 -3.98 5.65 3.89
N LEU A 105 -3.64 6.68 3.10
CA LEU A 105 -2.28 6.90 2.63
C LEU A 105 -1.33 7.27 3.77
N GLU A 106 -1.76 8.13 4.70
CA GLU A 106 -0.98 8.50 5.87
C GLU A 106 -0.72 7.29 6.77
N LYS A 107 -1.76 6.51 7.07
CA LYS A 107 -1.62 5.31 7.90
C LYS A 107 -0.78 4.24 7.21
N HIS A 108 -0.99 4.00 5.92
CA HIS A 108 -0.20 3.05 5.14
C HIS A 108 1.27 3.47 5.12
N PHE A 109 1.54 4.76 4.94
CA PHE A 109 2.90 5.28 4.94
C PHE A 109 3.55 5.18 6.33
N ALA A 110 2.81 5.45 7.40
CA ALA A 110 3.28 5.27 8.77
C ALA A 110 3.64 3.80 9.07
N GLU A 111 2.82 2.83 8.64
CA GLU A 111 3.14 1.40 8.77
C GLU A 111 4.33 0.99 7.91
N CYS A 112 4.40 1.52 6.69
CA CYS A 112 5.55 1.33 5.82
C CYS A 112 6.82 1.94 6.39
N LEU A 113 6.77 2.94 7.25
CA LEU A 113 7.97 3.45 7.94
C LEU A 113 8.26 2.65 9.21
N ALA A 114 7.23 2.30 9.98
CA ALA A 114 7.37 1.59 11.23
C ALA A 114 7.85 0.15 11.05
N GLY A 115 7.37 -0.57 10.04
CA GLY A 115 7.66 -1.98 9.82
C GLY A 115 8.86 -2.27 8.93
N GLN A 116 9.63 -1.26 8.52
CA GLN A 116 10.81 -1.47 7.70
C GLN A 116 12.03 -1.73 8.57
N ASP A 117 12.69 -2.85 8.32
CA ASP A 117 14.04 -3.08 8.82
C ASP A 117 14.99 -2.09 8.14
N PRO A 118 15.69 -1.24 8.91
CA PRO A 118 16.58 -0.21 8.35
C PRO A 118 17.64 -0.76 7.39
N GLU A 119 18.04 -2.02 7.57
CA GLU A 119 19.05 -2.71 6.76
C GLU A 119 18.52 -3.29 5.43
N ARG A 120 17.21 -3.57 5.33
CA ARG A 120 16.62 -4.17 4.11
C ARG A 120 15.79 -3.17 3.31
N CYS A 121 15.51 -2.02 3.90
CA CYS A 121 14.69 -1.00 3.30
C CYS A 121 15.43 -0.23 2.22
N LYS A 122 14.95 -0.31 0.97
CA LYS A 122 15.44 0.51 -0.14
C LYS A 122 14.81 1.90 -0.06
N VAL A 123 15.62 2.90 0.29
CA VAL A 123 15.21 4.32 0.41
C VAL A 123 14.47 4.80 -0.85
N ARG A 124 14.90 4.34 -2.02
CA ARG A 124 14.30 4.65 -3.31
C ARG A 124 12.80 4.33 -3.38
N ASP A 125 12.36 3.22 -2.81
CA ASP A 125 10.97 2.77 -2.93
C ASP A 125 10.05 3.57 -1.98
N ILE A 126 10.54 3.91 -0.78
CA ILE A 126 9.87 4.87 0.11
C ILE A 126 9.79 6.24 -0.55
N CYS A 127 10.90 6.76 -1.10
CA CYS A 127 10.90 8.06 -1.77
C CYS A 127 9.95 8.08 -2.96
N ARG A 128 9.85 6.98 -3.73
CA ARG A 128 8.89 6.86 -4.85
C ARG A 128 7.44 6.89 -4.35
N LEU A 129 7.14 6.18 -3.27
CA LEU A 129 5.82 6.19 -2.66
C LEU A 129 5.48 7.59 -2.11
N ALA A 130 6.41 8.21 -1.39
CA ALA A 130 6.28 9.55 -0.83
C ALA A 130 6.02 10.59 -1.94
N ARG A 131 6.76 10.55 -3.05
CA ARG A 131 6.52 11.46 -4.19
C ARG A 131 5.13 11.30 -4.79
N ARG A 132 4.59 10.08 -4.85
CA ARG A 132 3.23 9.81 -5.38
C ARG A 132 2.13 10.22 -4.40
N ALA A 133 2.39 10.08 -3.10
CA ALA A 133 1.44 10.36 -2.04
C ALA A 133 1.55 11.78 -1.44
N LYS A 134 2.58 12.57 -1.81
CA LYS A 134 2.90 13.90 -1.23
C LYS A 134 1.69 14.83 -1.07
N GLN A 135 0.81 14.88 -2.06
CA GLN A 135 -0.37 15.77 -2.06
C GLN A 135 -1.47 15.33 -1.07
N TRP A 136 -1.36 14.13 -0.50
CA TRP A 136 -2.34 13.49 0.39
C TRP A 136 -1.74 13.16 1.76
N ILE A 137 -0.53 13.66 2.09
CA ILE A 137 0.09 13.45 3.39
C ILE A 137 0.24 14.82 4.05
N TYR A 138 -0.52 15.06 5.10
CA TYR A 138 -0.50 16.28 5.91
C TYR A 138 0.05 15.98 7.32
N THR A 139 -0.37 14.86 7.92
CA THR A 139 0.02 14.49 9.28
C THR A 139 0.40 13.01 9.34
N LEU A 140 1.62 12.71 9.80
CA LEU A 140 2.07 11.34 10.04
C LEU A 140 2.15 11.06 11.53
N ASP A 141 1.34 10.11 12.00
CA ASP A 141 1.37 9.61 13.38
C ASP A 141 2.18 8.30 13.41
N ILE A 142 3.44 8.40 13.82
CA ILE A 142 4.36 7.26 13.95
C ILE A 142 4.59 7.04 15.45
N LYS A 143 4.02 5.97 15.99
CA LYS A 143 4.14 5.64 17.42
C LYS A 143 5.50 5.05 17.78
N GLN A 144 6.04 4.22 16.90
CA GLN A 144 7.29 3.52 17.11
C GLN A 144 7.91 3.18 15.75
N LEU A 145 9.21 3.41 15.63
CA LEU A 145 10.02 2.91 14.51
C LEU A 145 10.68 1.61 14.95
N SER A 146 10.86 0.66 14.03
CA SER A 146 11.74 -0.49 14.27
C SER A 146 13.12 0.03 14.67
N SER A 147 13.59 -0.39 15.84
CA SER A 147 14.98 -0.14 16.22
C SER A 147 15.86 -0.84 15.18
N PRO A 148 16.90 -0.18 14.64
CA PRO A 148 17.95 -0.94 13.99
C PRO A 148 18.47 -1.98 14.98
N LEU A 149 18.81 -3.18 14.50
CA LEU A 149 19.72 -4.02 15.26
C LEU A 149 20.97 -3.17 15.46
N TRP A 150 21.30 -2.86 16.71
CA TRP A 150 22.57 -2.22 17.00
C TRP A 150 23.64 -3.13 16.41
N PRO A 151 24.55 -2.64 15.55
CA PRO A 151 25.62 -3.48 15.06
C PRO A 151 26.34 -4.06 16.28
N ALA A 152 26.41 -5.40 16.36
CA ALA A 152 27.32 -6.06 17.28
C ALA A 152 28.67 -5.40 17.06
N ALA A 153 29.23 -4.77 18.10
CA ALA A 153 30.39 -3.90 18.02
C ALA A 153 31.41 -4.45 17.02
N VAL A 154 31.42 -3.87 15.81
CA VAL A 154 32.46 -4.17 14.84
C VAL A 154 33.65 -3.36 15.33
N ASP A 155 34.70 -4.06 15.76
CA ASP A 155 35.96 -3.45 16.13
C ASP A 155 36.41 -2.58 14.96
N VAL A 156 36.33 -1.27 15.16
CA VAL A 156 36.64 -0.26 14.16
C VAL A 156 38.16 -0.24 13.98
N ALA A 157 38.66 -1.12 13.12
CA ALA A 157 40.02 -1.04 12.61
C ALA A 157 40.01 -0.44 11.20
N SER A 158 40.53 0.77 11.13
CA SER A 158 41.19 1.39 9.97
C SER A 158 40.33 2.01 8.86
N SER A 159 40.06 3.29 9.06
CA SER A 159 40.16 4.43 8.13
C SER A 159 40.55 4.15 6.65
N THR A 160 39.79 4.74 5.73
CA THR A 160 40.30 5.42 4.53
C THR A 160 39.31 6.52 4.14
N ASP A 161 39.81 7.76 4.11
CA ASP A 161 39.08 8.97 3.75
C ASP A 161 39.20 9.15 2.23
N SER A 162 38.07 9.23 1.54
CA SER A 162 38.04 9.53 0.09
C SER A 162 36.80 10.36 -0.20
N GLU A 163 37.03 11.67 -0.26
CA GLU A 163 36.08 12.67 -0.72
C GLU A 163 35.97 12.57 -2.25
N GLU A 164 34.86 12.02 -2.75
CA GLU A 164 34.48 12.14 -4.15
C GLU A 164 33.15 12.90 -4.25
N ASP A 165 33.25 14.12 -4.77
CA ASP A 165 32.16 15.03 -5.07
C ASP A 165 31.45 14.55 -6.35
N SER A 166 30.24 13.99 -6.23
CA SER A 166 29.46 13.53 -7.39
C SER A 166 27.95 13.52 -7.16
N ASP A 167 27.27 14.20 -8.10
CA ASP A 167 25.84 14.36 -8.34
C ASP A 167 24.85 13.56 -7.48
N LEU A 168 24.05 14.32 -6.71
CA LEU A 168 22.94 13.90 -5.83
C LEU A 168 21.80 13.09 -6.51
N GLY A 169 21.87 12.86 -7.82
CA GLY A 169 20.84 12.15 -8.61
C GLY A 169 21.08 10.65 -8.76
N GLY A 170 22.33 10.19 -8.69
CA GLY A 170 22.72 8.80 -8.93
C GLY A 170 22.89 7.96 -7.66
N ILE A 171 23.28 8.60 -6.55
CA ILE A 171 23.72 7.93 -5.31
C ILE A 171 22.57 7.27 -4.55
N LEU A 172 21.31 7.65 -4.76
CA LEU A 172 20.16 7.02 -4.09
C LEU A 172 19.78 5.62 -4.61
N SER A 173 20.52 5.05 -5.57
CA SER A 173 20.06 3.85 -6.28
C SER A 173 20.07 2.59 -5.41
N ASP A 174 21.03 2.43 -4.48
CA ASP A 174 21.27 1.14 -3.81
C ASP A 174 21.54 1.20 -2.30
N TYR A 175 21.60 2.37 -1.66
CA TYR A 175 21.80 2.43 -0.21
C TYR A 175 20.58 1.94 0.58
N THR A 176 20.88 1.17 1.60
CA THR A 176 19.96 0.82 2.68
C THR A 176 19.65 2.06 3.53
N LEU A 177 18.50 2.07 4.20
CA LEU A 177 18.12 3.21 5.05
C LEU A 177 19.15 3.44 6.16
N SER A 178 19.76 2.38 6.70
CA SER A 178 20.85 2.49 7.69
C SER A 178 22.10 3.19 7.13
N GLU A 179 22.55 2.85 5.92
CA GLU A 179 23.70 3.53 5.28
C GLU A 179 23.41 5.01 5.00
N TYR A 180 22.18 5.33 4.59
CA TYR A 180 21.77 6.71 4.37
C TYR A 180 21.73 7.51 5.68
N LEU A 181 21.19 6.94 6.76
CA LEU A 181 21.14 7.58 8.08
C LEU A 181 22.54 7.75 8.66
N ASN A 182 23.41 6.74 8.55
CA ASN A 182 24.78 6.82 9.06
C ASN A 182 25.65 7.84 8.30
N ARG A 183 25.40 8.07 7.00
CA ARG A 183 26.12 9.09 6.23
C ARG A 183 25.61 10.52 6.47
N ASN A 184 24.31 10.70 6.65
CA ASN A 184 23.71 12.04 6.66
C ASN A 184 23.28 12.52 8.05
N ILE A 185 23.25 11.64 9.05
CA ILE A 185 23.03 12.03 10.43
C ILE A 185 24.39 11.91 11.13
N ASN A 186 25.04 13.06 11.33
CA ASN A 186 26.08 13.19 12.33
C ASN A 186 25.43 12.84 13.67
N PHE A 187 25.56 11.59 14.11
CA PHE A 187 25.29 11.24 15.51
C PHE A 187 26.11 12.23 16.33
N PHE A 188 25.43 13.10 17.07
CA PHE A 188 26.07 13.99 18.03
C PHE A 188 27.09 13.14 18.80
N PRO A 189 28.37 13.55 18.87
CA PRO A 189 29.34 12.81 19.65
C PRO A 189 28.76 12.67 21.04
N MET A 190 28.49 11.43 21.44
CA MET A 190 27.99 11.10 22.77
C MET A 190 28.92 11.79 23.77
N PRO A 191 28.44 12.55 24.76
CA PRO A 191 29.31 13.11 25.77
C PRO A 191 30.05 11.94 26.42
N ALA A 192 31.36 11.89 26.20
CA ALA A 192 32.22 10.86 26.74
C ALA A 192 32.02 10.84 28.25
N ALA A 193 31.62 9.65 28.74
CA ALA A 193 31.60 9.22 30.13
C ALA A 193 31.55 10.35 31.18
N THR A 194 30.39 10.51 31.83
CA THR A 194 30.31 11.20 33.11
C THR A 194 31.39 10.61 34.02
N SER A 195 32.45 11.39 34.26
CA SER A 195 33.41 11.10 35.30
C SER A 195 32.61 10.99 36.59
N ARG A 196 32.59 9.78 37.17
CA ARG A 196 32.23 9.61 38.57
C ARG A 196 33.22 10.45 39.36
N LEU A 197 32.75 11.60 39.84
CA LEU A 197 33.47 12.37 40.84
C LEU A 197 33.40 11.61 42.18
N PRO A 198 34.47 11.70 43.00
CA PRO A 198 34.66 10.90 44.21
C PRO A 198 33.65 11.21 45.33
#